data_AF-A0A2U2N2J2-F1
#
_entry.id   AF-A0A2U2N2J2-F1
#
_cell.length_a   1.000
_cell.length_b   1.000
_cell.length_c   1.000
_cell.angle_alpha   90.00
_cell.angle_beta   90.00
_cell.angle_gamma   90.00
#
_symmetry.space_group_name_H-M   'P 1'
#
loop_
_entity.id
_entity.type
_entity.pdbx_description
1 polymer ?
#
loop_
_entity_poly.entity_id
_entity_poly.type
_entity_poly.pdbx_seq_one_letter_code
_entity_poly.pdbx_strand_id
1 'polypeptide(L)'
;MQEQPCATLSEWRIYQIGKSGTSHLVGYCLEQDKWRRTTAITEFSLEDMTARTESGRKYALSGPPDHKQGRALGVWLAECQRTGIKSYRDVTDLLLMDVSSPDLRAWETNIARIRQHPDSIDPEAERRRAEIRRELEAHFAEHPEELDRLCAFLNPPNRKS
;
A
#
# COMPACT_ATOMS: atom_id res chain seq x y z
N MET A 1 15.11 -14.38 16.50
CA MET A 1 14.81 -13.51 15.34
C MET A 1 14.30 -12.20 15.92
N GLN A 2 15.11 -11.13 15.91
CA GLN A 2 14.69 -9.86 16.51
C GLN A 2 13.64 -9.22 15.60
N GLU A 3 12.41 -9.13 16.09
CA GLU A 3 11.38 -8.35 15.45
C GLU A 3 11.75 -6.88 15.57
N GLN A 4 12.29 -6.30 14.50
CA GLN A 4 12.46 -4.85 14.41
C GLN A 4 11.13 -4.16 14.76
N PRO A 5 11.04 -3.43 15.88
CA PRO A 5 9.80 -2.80 16.32
C PRO A 5 9.44 -1.60 15.42
N CYS A 6 10.42 -1.12 14.65
CA CYS A 6 10.28 -0.04 13.68
C CYS A 6 10.95 -0.40 12.35
N ALA A 7 10.38 0.09 11.24
CA ALA A 7 10.97 0.04 9.91
C ALA A 7 10.54 1.26 9.08
N THR A 8 11.28 1.58 8.03
CA THR A 8 11.04 2.73 7.17
C THR A 8 10.64 2.27 5.78
N LEU A 9 9.50 2.75 5.29
CA LEU A 9 9.03 2.50 3.93
C LEU A 9 9.24 3.75 3.06
N SER A 10 9.98 3.59 1.97
CA SER A 10 9.99 4.54 0.85
C SER A 10 9.08 4.04 -0.28
N GLU A 11 8.82 4.89 -1.28
CA GLU A 11 8.03 4.53 -2.46
C GLU A 11 6.71 3.83 -2.07
N TRP A 12 6.06 4.39 -1.05
CA TRP A 12 4.99 3.71 -0.34
C TRP A 12 3.62 4.01 -0.98
N ARG A 13 2.66 3.13 -0.75
CA ARG A 13 1.24 3.29 -1.06
C ARG A 13 0.39 2.58 -0.01
N ILE A 14 -0.88 2.97 0.09
CA ILE A 14 -1.84 2.36 1.00
C ILE A 14 -3.02 1.81 0.20
N TYR A 15 -3.31 0.53 0.41
CA TYR A 15 -4.42 -0.16 -0.24
C TYR A 15 -5.43 -0.66 0.78
N GLN A 16 -6.71 -0.35 0.55
CA GLN A 16 -7.83 -0.87 1.32
C GLN A 16 -8.45 -2.06 0.61
N ILE A 17 -8.63 -3.18 1.32
CA ILE A 17 -9.30 -4.38 0.80
C ILE A 17 -10.82 -4.18 0.86
N GLY A 18 -11.52 -4.41 -0.24
CA GLY A 18 -12.96 -4.10 -0.36
C GLY A 18 -13.86 -4.92 0.58
N LYS A 19 -13.56 -6.21 0.78
CA LYS A 19 -14.41 -7.12 1.60
C LYS A 19 -14.23 -6.90 3.11
N SER A 20 -12.99 -6.69 3.57
CA SER A 20 -12.67 -6.53 4.99
C SER A 20 -12.62 -5.08 5.44
N GLY A 21 -12.43 -4.13 4.52
CA GLY A 21 -12.18 -2.73 4.82
C GLY A 21 -10.81 -2.45 5.43
N THR A 22 -9.95 -3.47 5.59
CA THR A 22 -8.61 -3.31 6.17
C THR A 22 -7.68 -2.61 5.21
N SER A 23 -6.88 -1.67 5.73
CA SER A 23 -5.88 -0.92 4.98
C SER A 23 -4.49 -1.49 5.23
N HIS A 24 -3.67 -1.57 4.18
CA HIS A 24 -2.32 -2.14 4.23
C HIS A 24 -1.34 -1.21 3.55
N LEU A 25 -0.15 -1.05 4.13
CA LEU A 25 0.96 -0.36 3.50
C LEU A 25 1.69 -1.32 2.56
N VAL A 26 2.09 -0.80 1.40
CA VAL A 26 3.07 -1.42 0.52
C VAL A 26 4.18 -0.42 0.28
N GLY A 27 5.43 -0.84 0.36
CA GLY A 27 6.55 0.03 0.08
C GLY A 27 7.88 -0.70 0.14
N TYR A 28 8.94 0.04 -0.14
CA TYR A 28 10.30 -0.45 -0.08
C TYR A 28 10.88 -0.23 1.32
N CYS A 29 11.17 -1.33 2.02
CA CYS A 29 11.68 -1.34 3.38
C CYS A 29 13.19 -1.08 3.36
N LEU A 30 13.61 0.12 3.75
CA LEU A 30 15.01 0.57 3.66
C LEU A 30 15.96 -0.30 4.49
N GLU A 31 15.53 -0.71 5.69
CA GLU A 31 16.38 -1.51 6.60
C GLU A 31 16.54 -2.97 6.15
N GLN A 32 15.69 -3.44 5.24
CA GLN A 32 15.69 -4.84 4.77
C GLN A 32 15.93 -4.96 3.27
N ASP A 33 16.18 -3.83 2.60
CA ASP A 33 16.47 -3.73 1.17
C ASP A 33 15.45 -4.48 0.29
N LYS A 34 14.17 -4.42 0.66
CA LYS A 34 13.12 -5.20 -0.03
C LYS A 34 11.74 -4.56 -0.02
N TRP A 35 10.95 -4.90 -1.03
CA TRP A 35 9.53 -4.62 -1.07
C TRP A 35 8.76 -5.42 -0.02
N ARG A 36 7.76 -4.79 0.60
CA ARG A 36 6.93 -5.41 1.62
C ARG A 36 5.51 -4.87 1.60
N ARG A 37 4.55 -5.76 1.87
CA ARG A 37 3.21 -5.43 2.36
C ARG A 37 3.14 -5.62 3.87
N THR A 38 2.53 -4.68 4.60
CA THR A 38 2.31 -4.81 6.04
C THR A 38 1.05 -5.63 6.38
N THR A 39 0.90 -6.02 7.66
CA THR A 39 -0.42 -6.39 8.22
C THR A 39 -1.35 -5.17 8.23
N ALA A 40 -2.61 -5.33 8.65
CA ALA A 40 -3.55 -4.22 8.59
C ALA A 40 -3.05 -3.06 9.46
N ILE A 41 -3.24 -1.85 8.96
CA ILE A 41 -2.95 -0.60 9.67
C ILE A 41 -4.01 -0.44 10.75
N THR A 42 -3.56 -0.20 11.98
CA THR A 42 -4.42 0.09 13.14
C THR A 42 -4.38 1.57 13.52
N GLU A 43 -3.27 2.25 13.24
CA GLU A 43 -3.08 3.68 13.50
C GLU A 43 -2.29 4.30 12.34
N PHE A 44 -2.62 5.53 11.96
CA PHE A 44 -1.89 6.29 10.96
C PHE A 44 -1.80 7.76 11.41
N SER A 45 -0.60 8.31 11.46
CA SER A 45 -0.34 9.73 11.74
C SER A 45 0.20 10.37 10.47
N LEU A 46 -0.60 11.27 9.88
CA LEU A 46 -0.19 12.05 8.71
C LEU A 46 0.87 13.09 9.09
N GLU A 47 0.73 13.71 10.25
CA GLU A 47 1.69 14.70 10.77
C GLU A 47 3.08 14.09 10.91
N ASP A 48 3.16 12.92 11.54
CA ASP A 48 4.44 12.23 11.75
C ASP A 48 4.87 11.39 10.55
N MET A 49 4.00 11.24 9.54
CA MET A 49 4.18 10.27 8.46
C MET A 49 4.49 8.86 8.98
N THR A 50 3.70 8.37 9.93
CA THR A 50 3.89 7.03 10.53
C THR A 50 2.63 6.20 10.57
N ALA A 51 2.78 4.88 10.61
CA ALA A 51 1.69 3.94 10.78
C ALA A 51 2.02 2.85 11.81
N ARG A 52 1.01 2.40 12.58
CA ARG A 52 1.09 1.18 13.37
C ARG A 52 0.24 0.10 12.71
N THR A 53 0.69 -1.14 12.79
CA THR A 53 -0.03 -2.28 12.20
C THR A 53 -0.38 -3.33 13.24
N GLU A 54 -1.27 -4.27 12.90
CA GLU A 54 -1.71 -5.36 13.79
C GLU A 54 -0.57 -6.20 14.37
N SER A 55 0.58 -6.27 13.67
CA SER A 55 1.79 -6.92 14.17
C SER A 55 2.46 -6.18 15.35
N GLY A 56 1.96 -4.99 15.72
CA GLY A 56 2.56 -4.09 16.71
C GLY A 56 3.67 -3.19 16.16
N ARG A 57 4.17 -3.47 14.95
CA ARG A 57 5.26 -2.71 14.32
C ARG A 57 4.83 -1.29 13.95
N LYS A 58 5.74 -0.33 14.16
CA LYS A 58 5.62 1.05 13.69
C LYS A 58 6.39 1.21 12.38
N TYR A 59 5.78 1.82 11.37
CA TYR A 59 6.41 2.16 10.11
C TYR A 59 6.55 3.67 10.00
N ALA A 60 7.74 4.16 9.66
CA ALA A 60 7.96 5.53 9.21
C ALA A 60 7.86 5.57 7.68
N LEU A 61 7.21 6.61 7.14
CA LEU A 61 7.04 6.79 5.71
C LEU A 61 8.00 7.88 5.23
N SER A 62 8.90 7.50 4.33
CA SER A 62 9.94 8.37 3.81
C SER A 62 9.66 8.77 2.37
N GLY A 63 9.74 10.07 2.10
CA GLY A 63 9.54 10.63 0.77
C GLY A 63 8.10 10.54 0.27
N PRO A 64 7.87 10.96 -0.99
CA PRO A 64 6.56 10.93 -1.60
C PRO A 64 6.11 9.48 -1.88
N PRO A 65 4.79 9.26 -1.97
CA PRO A 65 4.28 7.99 -2.47
C PRO A 65 4.74 7.66 -3.88
N ASP A 66 4.77 6.37 -4.22
CA ASP A 66 5.13 5.91 -5.57
C ASP A 66 4.02 6.14 -6.59
N HIS A 67 3.74 7.37 -7.00
CA HIS A 67 2.71 7.64 -8.02
C HIS A 67 3.16 7.42 -9.46
N LYS A 68 4.48 7.47 -9.72
CA LYS A 68 5.03 7.56 -11.07
C LYS A 68 5.48 6.22 -11.64
N GLN A 69 6.10 5.36 -10.83
CA GLN A 69 6.76 4.16 -11.33
C GLN A 69 5.87 2.93 -11.19
N GLY A 70 4.93 2.93 -10.22
CA GLY A 70 3.97 1.85 -10.07
C GLY A 70 4.58 0.55 -9.53
N ARG A 71 5.79 0.60 -8.97
CA ARG A 71 6.46 -0.55 -8.34
C ARG A 71 5.69 -1.03 -7.12
N ALA A 72 5.19 -0.10 -6.30
CA ALA A 72 4.32 -0.44 -5.17
C ALA A 72 3.03 -1.12 -5.64
N LEU A 73 2.49 -0.70 -6.78
CA LEU A 73 1.31 -1.33 -7.39
C LEU A 73 1.63 -2.73 -7.92
N GLY A 74 2.77 -2.94 -8.58
CA GLY A 74 3.21 -4.26 -9.02
C GLY A 74 3.35 -5.26 -7.86
N VAL A 75 3.95 -4.82 -6.74
CA VAL A 75 4.04 -5.60 -5.51
C VAL A 75 2.67 -5.90 -4.92
N TRP A 76 1.76 -4.92 -4.92
CA TRP A 76 0.40 -5.13 -4.45
C TRP A 76 -0.38 -6.14 -5.31
N LEU A 77 -0.24 -6.08 -6.64
CA LEU A 77 -0.86 -7.04 -7.57
C LEU A 77 -0.36 -8.47 -7.32
N ALA A 78 0.95 -8.65 -7.12
CA ALA A 78 1.54 -9.92 -6.73
C ALA A 78 0.96 -10.45 -5.41
N GLU A 79 0.81 -9.56 -4.41
CA GLU A 79 0.19 -9.90 -3.13
C GLU A 79 -1.30 -10.28 -3.28
N CYS A 80 -2.05 -9.58 -4.14
CA CYS A 80 -3.44 -9.89 -4.42
C CYS A 80 -3.59 -11.28 -5.05
N GLN A 81 -2.72 -11.62 -6.00
CA GLN A 81 -2.67 -12.94 -6.61
C GLN A 81 -2.37 -14.02 -5.57
N ARG A 82 -1.36 -13.80 -4.73
CA ARG A 82 -0.92 -14.74 -3.68
C ARG A 82 -1.98 -14.98 -2.61
N THR A 83 -2.70 -13.93 -2.20
CA THR A 83 -3.67 -14.00 -1.09
C THR A 83 -5.12 -14.16 -1.54
N GLY A 84 -5.38 -14.11 -2.84
CA GLY A 84 -6.72 -14.18 -3.40
C GLY A 84 -7.56 -12.91 -3.19
N ILE A 85 -6.95 -11.75 -2.90
CA ILE A 85 -7.68 -10.48 -2.81
C ILE A 85 -8.22 -10.13 -4.19
N LYS A 86 -9.55 -10.06 -4.31
CA LYS A 86 -10.24 -9.78 -5.60
C LYS A 86 -10.72 -8.34 -5.75
N SER A 87 -10.77 -7.58 -4.67
CA SER A 87 -11.23 -6.19 -4.68
C SER A 87 -10.44 -5.37 -3.68
N TYR A 88 -9.92 -4.24 -4.16
CA TYR A 88 -9.18 -3.29 -3.36
C TYR A 88 -9.31 -1.88 -3.95
N ARG A 89 -8.92 -0.87 -3.17
CA ARG A 89 -8.84 0.53 -3.58
C ARG A 89 -7.50 1.10 -3.12
N ASP A 90 -6.85 1.87 -3.99
CA ASP A 90 -5.74 2.72 -3.59
C ASP A 90 -6.29 3.94 -2.82
N VAL A 91 -5.89 4.09 -1.56
CA VAL A 91 -6.35 5.17 -0.68
C VAL A 91 -5.20 6.10 -0.29
N THR A 92 -4.08 6.04 -1.02
CA THR A 92 -2.87 6.82 -0.72
C THR A 92 -3.16 8.33 -0.72
N ASP A 93 -3.70 8.86 -1.82
CA ASP A 93 -4.00 10.29 -1.92
C ASP A 93 -5.13 10.72 -0.98
N LEU A 94 -6.09 9.82 -0.77
CA LEU A 94 -7.19 10.04 0.15
C LEU A 94 -6.71 10.29 1.58
N LEU A 95 -5.55 9.74 1.96
CA LEU A 95 -4.92 9.95 3.26
C LEU A 95 -4.05 11.21 3.30
N LEU A 96 -3.58 11.69 2.15
CA LEU A 96 -2.78 12.91 2.04
C LEU A 96 -3.62 14.18 1.87
N MET A 97 -4.91 14.04 1.56
CA MET A 97 -5.88 15.12 1.39
C MET A 97 -6.55 15.56 2.71
N ASP A 98 -5.78 15.92 3.76
CA ASP A 98 -6.18 16.91 4.79
C ASP A 98 -5.02 17.15 5.78
N VAL A 99 -4.17 18.16 5.54
CA VAL A 99 -3.07 18.55 6.46
C VAL A 99 -3.48 19.59 7.50
N SER A 100 -4.78 19.88 7.63
CA SER A 100 -5.28 21.04 8.38
C SER A 100 -6.10 20.73 9.64
N SER A 101 -6.39 19.45 9.95
CA SER A 101 -7.28 19.07 11.06
C SER A 101 -6.56 18.26 12.15
N PRO A 102 -6.46 18.73 13.42
CA PRO A 102 -5.66 18.10 14.48
C PRO A 102 -6.28 16.86 15.14
N ASP A 103 -7.47 16.43 14.75
CA ASP A 103 -8.20 15.37 15.48
C ASP A 103 -7.94 13.99 14.87
N LEU A 104 -6.95 13.26 15.40
CA LEU A 104 -6.54 11.90 14.97
C LEU A 104 -7.59 10.79 15.21
N ARG A 105 -8.87 11.13 15.45
CA ARG A 105 -10.03 10.23 15.23
C ARG A 105 -10.64 10.37 13.83
N ALA A 106 -10.10 11.25 13.00
CA ALA A 106 -10.57 11.52 11.64
C ALA A 106 -10.37 10.37 10.64
N TRP A 107 -9.67 9.28 10.96
CA TRP A 107 -9.41 8.22 9.97
C TRP A 107 -10.70 7.49 9.53
N GLU A 108 -11.59 7.14 10.47
CA GLU A 108 -12.90 6.55 10.16
C GLU A 108 -13.81 7.59 9.47
N THR A 109 -13.72 8.85 9.89
CA THR A 109 -14.50 9.96 9.33
C THR A 109 -14.07 10.31 7.90
N ASN A 110 -12.78 10.28 7.59
CA ASN A 110 -12.25 10.53 6.25
C ASN A 110 -12.61 9.38 5.30
N ILE A 111 -12.45 8.12 5.74
CA ILE A 111 -12.92 6.95 4.98
C ILE A 111 -14.45 7.02 4.76
N ALA A 112 -15.24 7.43 5.76
CA ALA A 112 -16.68 7.61 5.63
C ALA A 112 -17.06 8.77 4.70
N ARG A 113 -16.35 9.90 4.77
CA ARG A 113 -16.56 11.08 3.91
C ARG A 113 -16.28 10.76 2.45
N ILE A 114 -15.29 9.92 2.15
CA ILE A 114 -15.00 9.47 0.77
C ILE A 114 -16.08 8.53 0.23
N ARG A 115 -16.67 7.68 1.08
CA ARG A 115 -17.86 6.92 0.69
C ARG A 115 -19.02 7.84 0.29
N GLN A 116 -19.09 9.04 0.89
CA GLN A 116 -20.11 10.05 0.61
C GLN A 116 -19.71 11.02 -0.54
N HIS A 117 -18.43 11.22 -0.81
CA HIS A 117 -17.90 12.20 -1.79
C HIS A 117 -16.73 11.64 -2.63
N PRO A 118 -16.98 10.67 -3.53
CA PRO A 118 -15.95 10.07 -4.38
C PRO A 118 -15.29 11.07 -5.35
N ASP A 119 -15.95 12.19 -5.67
CA ASP A 119 -15.49 13.21 -6.64
C ASP A 119 -14.41 14.15 -6.09
N SER A 120 -14.02 14.00 -4.82
CA SER A 120 -12.94 14.78 -4.19
C SER A 120 -11.53 14.35 -4.64
N ILE A 121 -11.43 13.23 -5.35
CA ILE A 121 -10.18 12.74 -5.92
C ILE A 121 -9.91 13.49 -7.23
N ASP A 122 -8.69 14.02 -7.39
CA ASP A 122 -8.25 14.62 -8.65
C ASP A 122 -8.50 13.65 -9.83
N PRO A 123 -9.40 14.00 -10.77
CA PRO A 123 -9.75 13.13 -11.88
C PRO A 123 -8.57 12.82 -12.80
N GLU A 124 -7.59 13.71 -12.92
CA GLU A 124 -6.41 13.48 -13.75
C GLU A 124 -5.46 12.48 -13.09
N ALA A 125 -5.19 12.66 -11.80
CA ALA A 125 -4.41 11.71 -11.02
C ALA A 125 -5.04 10.32 -11.01
N GLU A 126 -6.38 10.23 -10.92
CA GLU A 126 -7.09 8.95 -10.98
C GLU A 126 -7.00 8.31 -12.37
N ARG A 127 -7.17 9.09 -13.44
CA ARG A 127 -6.95 8.58 -14.82
C ARG A 127 -5.55 8.03 -15.00
N ARG A 128 -4.51 8.74 -14.53
CA ARG A 128 -3.13 8.29 -14.66
C ARG A 128 -2.87 7.01 -13.87
N ARG A 129 -3.43 6.87 -12.66
CA ARG A 129 -3.35 5.63 -11.88
C ARG A 129 -4.05 4.46 -12.57
N ALA A 130 -5.22 4.69 -13.16
CA ALA A 130 -5.94 3.68 -13.91
C ALA A 130 -5.16 3.21 -15.14
N GLU A 131 -4.50 4.14 -15.83
CA GLU A 131 -3.62 3.83 -16.97
C GLU A 131 -2.43 2.95 -16.54
N ILE A 132 -1.68 3.36 -15.51
CA ILE A 132 -0.55 2.58 -14.97
C ILE A 132 -1.01 1.19 -14.53
N ARG A 133 -2.19 1.09 -13.89
CA ARG A 133 -2.75 -0.20 -13.50
C ARG A 133 -3.00 -1.09 -14.71
N ARG A 134 -3.66 -0.56 -15.74
CA ARG A 134 -3.97 -1.30 -16.96
C ARG A 134 -2.69 -1.76 -17.67
N GLU A 135 -1.67 -0.91 -17.73
CA GLU A 135 -0.36 -1.26 -18.31
C GLU A 135 0.30 -2.41 -17.55
N LEU A 136 0.33 -2.34 -16.21
CA LEU A 136 0.90 -3.41 -15.38
C LEU A 136 0.09 -4.72 -15.46
N GLU A 137 -1.23 -4.64 -15.47
CA GLU A 137 -2.10 -5.81 -15.62
C GLU A 137 -1.92 -6.47 -16.99
N ALA A 138 -1.83 -5.68 -18.07
CA ALA A 138 -1.53 -6.18 -19.40
C ALA A 138 -0.13 -6.81 -19.45
N HIS A 139 0.87 -6.14 -18.89
CA HIS A 139 2.23 -6.64 -18.80
C HIS A 139 2.29 -7.99 -18.08
N PHE A 140 1.65 -8.14 -16.92
CA PHE A 140 1.63 -9.41 -16.21
C PHE A 140 0.76 -10.49 -16.88
N ALA A 141 -0.22 -10.11 -17.70
CA ALA A 141 -0.95 -11.06 -18.51
C ALA A 141 -0.09 -11.63 -19.66
N GLU A 142 0.79 -10.81 -20.24
CA GLU A 142 1.76 -11.21 -21.26
C GLU A 142 3.00 -11.92 -20.66
N HIS A 143 3.39 -11.53 -19.44
CA HIS A 143 4.58 -11.98 -18.73
C HIS A 143 4.24 -12.53 -17.32
N PRO A 144 3.45 -13.62 -17.22
CA PRO A 144 3.06 -14.19 -15.93
C PRO A 144 4.27 -14.65 -15.09
N GLU A 145 5.38 -15.03 -15.73
CA GLU A 145 6.63 -15.40 -15.06
C GLU A 145 7.25 -14.26 -14.25
N GLU A 146 7.04 -13.00 -14.65
CA GLU A 146 7.52 -11.86 -13.90
C GLU A 146 6.70 -11.64 -12.63
N LEU A 147 5.38 -11.82 -12.72
CA LEU A 147 4.49 -11.81 -11.57
C LEU A 147 4.84 -12.94 -10.59
N ASP A 148 5.13 -14.14 -11.11
CA ASP A 148 5.58 -15.27 -10.31
C ASP A 148 6.93 -15.00 -9.63
N ARG A 149 7.89 -14.39 -10.34
CA ARG A 149 9.17 -13.97 -9.74
C ARG A 149 8.98 -12.95 -8.63
N LEU A 150 8.08 -11.97 -8.81
CA LEU A 150 7.73 -11.02 -7.76
C LEU A 150 7.10 -11.74 -6.56
N CYS A 151 6.17 -12.67 -6.79
CA CYS A 151 5.58 -13.48 -5.72
C CYS A 151 6.64 -14.28 -4.96
N ALA A 152 7.58 -14.91 -5.67
CA ALA A 152 8.68 -15.68 -5.08
C ALA A 152 9.68 -14.79 -4.33
N PHE A 153 9.95 -13.57 -4.81
CA PHE A 153 10.81 -12.61 -4.11
C PHE A 153 10.20 -12.14 -2.79
N LEU A 154 8.88 -11.88 -2.78
CA LEU A 154 8.16 -11.44 -1.57
C LEU A 154 8.10 -12.55 -0.50
N ASN A 155 8.18 -13.82 -0.92
CA ASN A 155 8.24 -14.98 -0.02
C ASN A 155 9.25 -16.01 -0.52
N PRO A 156 10.56 -15.80 -0.27
CA PRO A 156 11.57 -16.74 -0.71
C PRO A 156 11.27 -18.10 -0.07
N PRO A 157 11.27 -19.21 -0.84
CA PRO A 157 11.03 -20.54 -0.28
C PRO A 157 12.00 -20.75 0.87
N ASN A 158 11.48 -21.22 2.01
CA ASN A 158 12.28 -21.54 3.18
C ASN A 158 13.43 -22.45 2.71
N ARG A 159 14.67 -21.95 2.73
CA ARG A 159 15.84 -22.80 2.57
C ARG A 159 15.84 -23.72 3.79
N LYS A 160 15.27 -24.91 3.65
CA LYS A 160 15.49 -26.00 4.60
C LYS A 160 17.01 -26.19 4.65
N SER A 161 17.61 -25.76 5.77
CA SER A 161 18.89 -26.32 6.21
C SER A 161 18.63 -27.71 6.78
#